data_AF-A0A968FY78-F1
#
_entry.id   AF-A0A968FY78-F1
#
_cell.length_a   1.000
_cell.length_b   1.000
_cell.length_c   1.000
_cell.angle_alpha   90.00
_cell.angle_beta   90.00
_cell.angle_gamma   90.00
#
_symmetry.space_group_name_H-M   'P 1'
#
loop_
_entity.id
_entity.type
_entity.pdbx_description
1 polymer ?
#
loop_
_entity_poly.entity_id
_entity_poly.type
_entity_poly.pdbx_seq_one_letter_code
_entity_poly.pdbx_strand_id
1 'polypeptide(L)'
;MPALKVIIFILFLILIASFAVKNMNPVEVIYYDYKLQSRTLELPLMVIILAPFGLGFIAAWLIGAYTRMKLRSTVRKQNKTIRSLEEEIEHLKPESPVSSH
;
A
#
# COMPACT_ATOMS: atom_id res chain seq x y z
N MET A 1 18.38 20.83 5.27
CA MET A 1 18.17 21.80 4.17
C MET A 1 17.22 21.20 3.12
N PRO A 2 15.96 21.66 3.06
CA PRO A 2 14.94 21.10 2.15
C PRO A 2 15.36 21.21 0.66
N ALA A 3 16.07 22.26 0.28
CA ALA A 3 16.59 22.45 -1.08
C ALA A 3 17.53 21.32 -1.54
N LEU A 4 18.42 20.83 -0.67
CA LEU A 4 19.33 19.73 -1.02
C LEU A 4 18.57 18.42 -1.31
N LYS A 5 17.50 18.14 -0.56
CA LYS A 5 16.63 16.98 -0.81
C LYS A 5 15.96 17.08 -2.19
N VAL A 6 15.48 18.27 -2.56
CA VAL A 6 14.86 18.51 -3.86
C VAL A 6 15.89 18.34 -4.99
N ILE A 7 17.10 18.88 -4.84
CA ILE A 7 18.16 18.74 -5.84
C ILE A 7 18.52 17.26 -6.05
N ILE A 8 18.75 16.50 -4.97
CA ILE A 8 19.04 15.06 -5.05
C ILE A 8 17.89 14.31 -5.72
N PHE A 9 16.66 14.65 -5.38
CA PHE A 9 15.47 14.02 -5.98
C PHE A 9 15.37 14.30 -7.49
N ILE A 10 15.62 15.54 -7.93
CA ILE A 10 15.64 15.90 -9.35
C ILE A 10 16.75 15.14 -10.09
N LEU A 11 17.97 15.08 -9.53
CA LEU A 11 19.06 14.32 -10.12
C LEU A 11 18.71 12.83 -10.27
N PHE A 12 18.04 12.26 -9.26
CA PHE A 12 17.57 10.89 -9.30
C PHE A 12 16.50 10.66 -10.40
N LEU A 13 15.56 11.59 -10.56
CA LEU A 13 14.57 11.53 -11.65
C LEU A 13 15.22 11.61 -13.02
N ILE A 14 16.21 12.51 -13.20
CA ILE A 14 16.96 12.63 -14.46
C ILE A 14 17.72 11.33 -14.77
N LEU A 15 18.33 10.71 -13.75
CA LEU A 15 19.02 9.42 -13.91
C LEU A 15 18.04 8.34 -14.41
N ILE A 16 16.88 8.20 -13.76
CA ILE A 16 15.86 7.23 -14.16
C ILE A 16 15.37 7.51 -15.58
N ALA A 17 15.08 8.76 -15.92
CA ALA A 17 14.60 9.14 -17.25
C ALA A 17 15.66 8.86 -18.33
N SER A 18 16.93 9.17 -18.05
CA SER A 18 18.05 8.88 -18.96
C SER A 18 18.21 7.38 -19.17
N PHE A 19 18.15 6.59 -18.08
CA PHE A 19 18.14 5.13 -18.15
C PHE A 19 16.97 4.64 -19.01
N ALA A 20 15.76 5.18 -18.81
CA ALA A 20 14.57 4.87 -19.59
C ALA A 20 14.78 5.07 -21.10
N VAL A 21 15.26 6.25 -21.48
CA VAL A 21 15.53 6.60 -22.88
C VAL A 21 16.61 5.70 -23.49
N LYS A 22 17.68 5.38 -22.74
CA LYS A 22 18.75 4.52 -23.24
C LYS A 22 18.33 3.06 -23.44
N ASN A 23 17.33 2.59 -22.71
CA ASN A 23 16.80 1.23 -22.84
C ASN A 23 15.44 1.21 -23.56
N MET A 24 15.24 2.15 -24.49
CA MET A 24 14.08 2.16 -25.38
C MET A 24 14.19 1.11 -26.51
N ASN A 25 15.32 0.41 -26.58
CA ASN A 25 15.54 -0.62 -27.59
C ASN A 25 14.44 -1.70 -27.50
N PRO A 26 13.77 -2.01 -28.62
CA PRO A 26 12.73 -3.02 -28.64
C PRO A 26 13.33 -4.39 -28.39
N VAL A 27 12.63 -5.19 -27.58
CA VAL A 27 12.90 -6.59 -27.34
C VAL A 27 11.66 -7.39 -27.74
N GLU A 28 11.88 -8.51 -28.41
CA GLU A 28 10.82 -9.42 -28.80
C GLU A 28 10.30 -10.20 -27.58
N VAL A 29 8.99 -10.11 -27.36
CA VAL A 29 8.27 -10.90 -26.36
C VAL A 29 7.37 -11.87 -27.09
N ILE A 30 7.68 -13.16 -26.96
CA ILE A 30 6.86 -14.25 -27.52
C ILE A 30 5.84 -14.66 -26.47
N TYR A 31 4.55 -14.63 -26.83
CA TYR A 31 3.45 -15.01 -25.96
C TYR A 31 2.39 -15.80 -26.72
N TYR A 32 1.53 -16.51 -25.99
CA TYR A 32 0.38 -17.21 -26.57
C TYR A 32 -0.85 -16.32 -26.54
N ASP A 33 -1.55 -16.22 -27.67
CA ASP A 33 -2.87 -15.60 -27.71
C ASP A 33 -3.97 -16.56 -27.19
N TYR A 34 -5.22 -16.08 -27.16
CA TYR A 34 -6.37 -16.87 -26.69
C TYR A 34 -6.64 -18.14 -27.51
N LYS A 35 -6.08 -18.25 -28.73
CA LYS A 35 -6.19 -19.42 -29.60
C LYS A 35 -4.96 -20.33 -29.48
N LEU A 36 -4.11 -20.13 -28.47
CA LEU A 36 -2.84 -20.83 -28.27
C LEU A 36 -1.87 -20.68 -29.44
N GLN A 37 -1.98 -19.59 -30.21
CA GLN A 37 -1.05 -19.28 -31.27
C GLN A 37 0.05 -18.37 -30.75
N SER A 38 1.30 -18.67 -31.12
CA SER A 38 2.44 -17.82 -30.78
C SER A 38 2.34 -16.48 -31.50
N ARG A 39 2.45 -15.40 -30.74
CA ARG A 39 2.55 -14.02 -31.22
C ARG A 39 3.84 -13.42 -30.69
N THR A 40 4.43 -12.55 -31.49
CA THR A 40 5.59 -11.76 -31.12
C THR A 40 5.16 -10.31 -30.97
N LEU A 41 5.51 -9.69 -29.86
CA LEU A 41 5.29 -8.28 -29.60
C LEU A 41 6.63 -7.63 -29.30
N GLU A 42 6.94 -6.56 -30.03
CA GLU A 42 8.13 -5.76 -29.78
C GLU A 42 7.79 -4.67 -28.77
N LEU A 43 8.39 -4.75 -27.58
CA LEU A 43 8.25 -3.74 -26.55
C LEU A 43 9.64 -3.28 -26.11
N PRO A 44 9.82 -1.98 -25.79
CA PRO A 44 11.03 -1.52 -25.15
C PRO A 44 11.31 -2.31 -23.87
N LEU A 45 12.58 -2.67 -23.63
CA LEU A 45 12.99 -3.41 -22.43
C LEU A 45 12.49 -2.76 -21.14
N MET A 46 12.45 -1.42 -21.12
CA MET A 46 11.90 -0.64 -20.02
C MET A 46 10.46 -0.99 -19.67
N VAL A 47 9.60 -1.18 -20.66
CA VAL A 47 8.19 -1.51 -20.44
C VAL A 47 8.08 -2.87 -19.77
N ILE A 48 8.88 -3.84 -20.24
CA ILE A 48 8.89 -5.22 -19.73
C ILE A 48 9.32 -5.26 -18.25
N ILE A 49 10.26 -4.41 -17.84
CA ILE A 49 10.73 -4.34 -16.46
C ILE A 49 9.77 -3.53 -15.58
N LEU A 50 9.33 -2.36 -16.07
CA LEU A 50 8.60 -1.40 -15.26
C LEU A 50 7.13 -1.77 -15.06
N ALA A 51 6.51 -2.46 -16.03
CA ALA A 51 5.13 -2.91 -15.92
C ALA A 51 4.90 -3.88 -14.73
N PRO A 52 5.62 -5.02 -14.59
CA PRO A 52 5.44 -5.91 -13.46
C PRO A 52 5.86 -5.26 -12.14
N PHE A 53 6.90 -4.42 -12.13
CA PHE A 53 7.30 -3.66 -10.96
C PHE A 53 6.18 -2.71 -10.49
N GLY A 54 5.60 -1.94 -11.41
CA GLY A 54 4.49 -1.04 -11.14
C GLY A 54 3.24 -1.77 -10.66
N LEU A 55 2.90 -2.90 -11.30
CA LEU A 55 1.79 -3.76 -10.87
C LEU A 55 2.01 -4.31 -9.46
N GLY A 56 3.23 -4.79 -9.16
CA GLY A 56 3.61 -5.27 -7.83
C GLY A 56 3.51 -4.17 -6.77
N PHE A 57 3.94 -2.96 -7.09
CA PHE A 57 3.82 -1.80 -6.20
C PHE A 57 2.35 -1.46 -5.91
N ILE A 58 1.51 -1.40 -6.94
CA ILE A 58 0.06 -1.13 -6.79
C ILE A 58 -0.58 -2.23 -5.94
N ALA A 59 -0.29 -3.50 -6.21
CA ALA A 59 -0.82 -4.62 -5.43
C ALA A 59 -0.41 -4.53 -3.95
N ALA A 60 0.88 -4.31 -3.67
CA ALA A 60 1.38 -4.14 -2.31
C ALA A 60 0.73 -2.95 -1.60
N TRP A 61 0.54 -1.83 -2.31
CA TRP A 61 -0.11 -0.65 -1.76
C TRP A 61 -1.58 -0.91 -1.40
N LEU A 62 -2.33 -1.59 -2.28
CA LEU A 62 -3.72 -1.96 -2.02
C LEU A 62 -3.84 -2.91 -0.82
N ILE A 63 -2.98 -3.93 -0.74
CA ILE A 63 -2.94 -4.86 0.41
C ILE A 63 -2.63 -4.10 1.71
N GLY A 64 -1.65 -3.19 1.67
CA GLY A 64 -1.28 -2.36 2.80
C GLY A 64 -2.42 -1.43 3.25
N ALA A 65 -3.11 -0.81 2.29
CA ALA A 65 -4.27 0.05 2.56
C ALA A 65 -5.42 -0.74 3.19
N TYR A 66 -5.77 -1.89 2.61
CA TYR A 66 -6.81 -2.78 3.14
C TYR A 66 -6.49 -3.25 4.56
N THR A 67 -5.25 -3.66 4.81
CA THR A 67 -4.80 -4.12 6.15
C THR A 67 -4.92 -3.00 7.19
N ARG A 68 -4.53 -1.76 6.84
CA ARG A 68 -4.69 -0.59 7.71
C ARG A 68 -6.16 -0.29 8.01
N MET A 69 -7.04 -0.40 7.00
CA MET A 69 -8.48 -0.20 7.19
C MET A 69 -9.09 -1.27 8.11
N LYS A 70 -8.75 -2.54 7.90
CA LYS A 70 -9.18 -3.65 8.76
C LYS A 70 -8.72 -3.42 10.21
N LEU A 71 -7.45 -3.06 10.41
CA LEU A 71 -6.90 -2.80 11.73
C LEU A 71 -7.62 -1.64 12.44
N ARG A 72 -7.85 -0.52 11.75
CA ARG A 72 -8.63 0.61 12.29
C ARG A 72 -10.05 0.22 12.68
N SER A 73 -10.70 -0.63 11.87
CA SER A 73 -12.04 -1.14 12.18
C SER A 73 -12.03 -2.02 13.43
N THR A 74 -11.06 -2.93 13.55
CA THR A 74 -10.90 -3.77 14.74
C THR A 74 -10.66 -2.95 16.01
N VAL A 75 -9.75 -1.97 15.97
CA VAL A 75 -9.49 -1.07 17.10
C VAL A 75 -10.75 -0.31 17.50
N ARG A 76 -11.52 0.19 16.52
CA ARG A 76 -12.78 0.89 16.81
C ARG A 76 -13.81 -0.03 17.47
N LYS A 77 -13.91 -1.30 17.05
CA LYS A 77 -14.81 -2.28 17.67
C LYS A 77 -14.37 -2.60 19.10
N GLN A 78 -13.09 -2.88 19.31
CA GLN A 78 -12.53 -3.16 20.63
C GLN A 78 -12.73 -2.00 21.60
N ASN A 79 -12.48 -0.75 21.17
CA ASN A 79 -12.71 0.43 22.01
C ASN A 79 -14.20 0.62 22.39
N LYS A 80 -15.13 0.27 21.50
CA LYS A 80 -16.56 0.29 21.83
C LYS A 80 -16.91 -0.76 22.89
N THR A 81 -16.35 -1.96 22.76
CA THR A 81 -16.55 -3.03 23.75
C THR A 81 -15.95 -2.68 25.11
N ILE A 82 -14.77 -2.06 25.14
CA ILE A 82 -14.17 -1.58 26.40
C ILE A 82 -15.10 -0.58 27.07
N ARG A 83 -15.59 0.44 26.35
CA ARG A 83 -16.51 1.43 26.91
C ARG A 83 -17.81 0.82 27.44
N SER A 84 -18.42 -0.11 26.72
CA SER A 84 -19.65 -0.76 27.20
C SER A 84 -19.41 -1.59 28.47
N LEU A 85 -18.25 -2.25 28.57
CA LEU A 85 -17.89 -3.03 29.76
C LEU A 85 -17.56 -2.10 30.94
N GLU A 86 -16.90 -0.96 30.69
CA GLU A 86 -16.65 0.07 31.71
C GLU A 86 -17.97 0.65 32.26
N GLU A 87 -18.93 0.97 31.38
CA GLU A 87 -20.28 1.42 31.75
C GLU A 87 -21.02 0.35 32.57
N GLU A 88 -20.96 -0.93 32.16
CA GLU A 88 -21.62 -2.01 32.89
C GLU A 88 -21.02 -2.24 34.28
N ILE A 89 -19.69 -2.15 34.43
CA ILE A 89 -19.01 -2.19 35.73
C ILE A 89 -19.45 -1.02 36.62
N GLU A 90 -19.60 0.17 36.05
CA GLU A 90 -20.07 1.36 36.78
C GLU A 90 -21.51 1.19 37.26
N HIS A 91 -22.39 0.64 36.42
CA HIS A 91 -23.79 0.37 36.77
C HIS A 91 -23.97 -0.78 37.77
N LEU A 92 -23.11 -1.80 37.73
CA LEU A 92 -23.14 -2.94 38.65
C LEU A 92 -22.40 -2.66 39.97
N LYS A 93 -21.69 -1.53 40.07
CA LYS A 93 -21.09 -1.09 41.33
C LYS A 93 -22.25 -0.74 42.28
N PRO A 94 -22.47 -1.50 43.37
CA PRO A 94 -23.48 -1.09 44.33
C PRO A 94 -23.10 0.31 44.83
N GLU A 95 -24.09 1.22 44.94
CA GLU A 95 -23.93 2.42 45.77
C GLU A 95 -23.41 1.93 47.11
N SER A 96 -22.10 2.09 47.35
CA SER A 96 -21.57 1.77 48.65
C SER A 96 -22.30 2.72 49.58
N PRO A 97 -23.03 2.24 50.61
CA PRO A 97 -23.54 3.15 51.61
C PRO A 97 -22.30 3.72 52.27
N VAL A 98 -21.95 4.96 51.91
CA VAL A 98 -21.01 5.74 52.68
C VAL A 98 -21.75 6.04 53.97
N SER A 99 -21.67 5.09 54.90
CA SER A 99 -21.86 5.31 56.30
C SER A 99 -20.61 6.04 56.81
N SER A 100 -20.83 7.24 57.32
CA SER A 100 -20.10 7.87 58.43
C SER A 100 -20.75 9.25 58.60
N HIS A 101 -21.64 9.40 59.60
CA HIS A 101 -21.32 9.79 60.98
C HIS A 101 -20.82 11.23 61.10
#